data_AF-A0A1H8LG02-F1
#
_entry.id   AF-A0A1H8LG02-F1
#
_cell.length_a   1.000
_cell.length_b   1.000
_cell.length_c   1.000
_cell.angle_alpha   90.00
_cell.angle_beta   90.00
_cell.angle_gamma   90.00
#
_symmetry.space_group_name_H-M   'P 1'
#
loop_
_entity.id
_entity.type
_entity.pdbx_description
1 polymer ?
#
loop_
_entity_poly.entity_id
_entity_poly.type
_entity_poly.pdbx_seq_one_letter_code
_entity_poly.pdbx_strand_id
1 'polypeptide(L)'
;MRVIPGSHFGGNLPHVGTHYLNYKEYQITDGTACPAEAGDVLFFNYMTTHGPENNRSELTRRNVLFQYRDASDIPTENVHFTDRFSQ
;
A
#
# COMPACT_ATOMS: atom_id res chain seq x y z
N MET A 1 -2.52 8.00 -8.31
CA MET A 1 -1.74 7.34 -7.25
C MET A 1 -0.33 7.84 -7.33
N ARG A 2 0.40 7.98 -6.22
CA ARG A 2 1.85 8.26 -6.24
C ARG A 2 2.60 7.16 -5.49
N VAL A 3 3.79 6.83 -5.98
CA VAL A 3 4.69 5.84 -5.38
C VAL A 3 6.09 6.42 -5.27
N ILE A 4 6.84 6.06 -4.24
CA ILE A 4 8.26 6.40 -4.12
C ILE A 4 9.08 5.17 -4.53
N PRO A 5 9.62 5.11 -5.78
CA PRO A 5 10.35 3.92 -6.24
C PRO A 5 11.55 3.61 -5.33
N GLY A 6 11.80 2.32 -5.10
CA GLY A 6 12.92 1.85 -4.26
C GLY A 6 12.72 1.98 -2.73
N SER A 7 11.68 2.67 -2.26
CA SER A 7 11.41 2.82 -0.82
C SER A 7 11.22 1.48 -0.08
N HIS A 8 10.77 0.43 -0.76
CA HIS A 8 10.61 -0.91 -0.21
C HIS A 8 11.92 -1.55 0.29
N PHE A 9 13.09 -1.07 -0.15
CA PHE A 9 14.37 -1.55 0.38
C PHE A 9 14.66 -1.07 1.81
N GLY A 10 13.91 -0.07 2.31
CA GLY A 10 14.04 0.46 3.67
C GLY A 10 13.40 -0.41 4.76
N GLY A 11 12.66 -1.45 4.39
CA GLY A 11 11.95 -2.32 5.34
C GLY A 11 10.73 -1.65 5.98
N ASN A 12 10.38 -2.09 7.19
CA ASN A 12 9.21 -1.57 7.91
C ASN A 12 9.46 -0.16 8.46
N LEU A 13 8.52 0.76 8.22
CA LEU A 13 8.58 2.14 8.68
C LEU A 13 7.61 2.37 9.86
N PRO A 14 7.94 3.26 10.80
CA PRO A 14 7.04 3.60 11.90
C PRO A 14 5.80 4.34 11.37
N HIS A 15 4.63 3.86 11.77
CA HIS A 15 3.35 4.46 11.40
C HIS A 15 2.87 5.43 12.49
N VAL A 16 2.21 6.51 12.07
CA VAL A 16 1.43 7.40 12.92
C VAL A 16 -0.02 6.92 12.87
N GLY A 17 -0.51 6.36 13.98
CA GLY A 17 -1.79 5.65 14.01
C GLY A 17 -1.65 4.24 13.42
N THR A 18 -2.65 3.78 12.66
CA THR A 18 -2.68 2.38 12.21
C THR A 18 -1.93 2.14 10.90
N HIS A 19 -2.12 3.00 9.89
CA HIS A 19 -1.70 2.70 8.51
C HIS A 19 -1.07 3.89 7.77
N TYR A 20 -0.74 4.98 8.46
CA TYR A 20 -0.20 6.18 7.83
C TYR A 20 1.25 6.41 8.24
N LEU A 21 2.10 6.83 7.29
CA LEU A 21 3.41 7.38 7.61
C LEU A 21 3.27 8.84 8.07
N ASN A 22 4.29 9.35 8.76
CA ASN A 22 4.34 10.76 9.11
C ASN A 22 4.44 11.61 7.83
N TYR A 23 3.36 12.32 7.48
CA TYR A 23 3.29 13.14 6.26
C TYR A 23 4.32 14.28 6.21
N LYS A 24 4.88 14.69 7.35
CA LYS A 24 5.96 15.70 7.39
C LYS A 24 7.30 15.13 6.91
N GLU A 25 7.49 13.82 7.06
CA GLU A 25 8.70 13.10 6.68
C GLU A 25 8.57 12.43 5.30
N TYR A 26 7.37 11.92 5.00
CA TYR A 26 7.07 11.19 3.76
C TYR A 26 5.92 11.88 3.02
N GLN A 27 6.22 12.93 2.24
CA GLN A 27 5.19 13.65 1.52
C GLN A 27 4.75 12.85 0.28
N ILE A 28 3.44 12.72 0.07
CA ILE A 28 2.88 12.03 -1.10
C ILE A 28 3.39 12.68 -2.40
N THR A 29 3.62 14.00 -2.39
CA THR A 29 4.12 14.78 -3.53
C THR A 29 5.53 14.40 -3.97
N ASP A 30 6.32 13.78 -3.10
CA ASP A 30 7.67 13.29 -3.43
C ASP A 30 7.62 12.04 -4.32
N GLY A 31 6.48 11.36 -4.35
CA GLY A 31 6.29 10.17 -5.17
C GLY A 31 6.08 10.49 -6.66
N THR A 32 6.52 9.57 -7.51
CA THR A 32 6.21 9.56 -8.94
C THR A 32 4.72 9.33 -9.17
N ALA A 33 4.10 10.17 -10.02
CA ALA A 33 2.70 10.00 -10.39
C ALA A 33 2.51 8.77 -11.29
N CYS A 34 1.50 7.96 -10.95
CA CYS A 34 1.07 6.80 -11.72
C CYS A 34 -0.34 7.08 -12.26
N PRO A 35 -0.48 7.82 -13.39
CA PRO A 35 -1.74 7.92 -14.10
C PRO A 35 -2.11 6.52 -14.65
N ALA A 36 -3.40 6.22 -14.67
CA ALA A 36 -3.92 4.94 -15.10
C ALA A 36 -5.33 5.12 -15.67
N GLU A 37 -5.65 4.35 -16.70
CA GLU A 37 -6.98 4.23 -17.28
C GLU A 37 -7.72 3.00 -16.75
N ALA A 38 -8.99 2.85 -17.11
CA ALA A 38 -9.78 1.69 -16.72
C ALA A 38 -9.19 0.42 -17.36
N GLY A 39 -8.72 -0.51 -16.51
CA GLY A 39 -8.08 -1.75 -16.94
C GLY A 39 -6.58 -1.78 -16.71
N ASP A 40 -5.94 -0.63 -16.49
CA ASP A 40 -4.52 -0.58 -16.13
C ASP A 40 -4.28 -1.15 -14.73
N VAL A 41 -3.09 -1.73 -14.56
CA VAL A 41 -2.66 -2.33 -13.29
C VAL A 41 -1.35 -1.70 -12.86
N LEU A 42 -1.33 -1.16 -11.63
CA LEU A 42 -0.12 -0.78 -10.95
C LEU A 42 0.28 -1.92 -9.99
N PHE A 43 1.38 -2.60 -10.29
CA PHE A 43 1.95 -3.66 -9.45
C PHE A 43 3.23 -3.17 -8.77
N PHE A 44 3.30 -3.31 -7.44
CA PHE A 44 4.44 -2.85 -6.65
C PHE A 44 4.53 -3.64 -5.33
N ASN A 45 5.72 -3.61 -4.71
CA ASN A 45 5.95 -4.27 -3.43
C ASN A 45 5.17 -3.57 -2.30
N TYR A 46 4.54 -4.32 -1.39
CA TYR A 46 3.71 -3.79 -0.30
C TYR A 46 4.44 -2.76 0.60
N MET A 47 5.76 -2.88 0.78
CA MET A 47 6.58 -1.95 1.57
C MET A 47 6.90 -0.64 0.83
N THR A 48 6.53 -0.51 -0.44
CA THR A 48 6.77 0.73 -1.19
C THR A 48 5.91 1.84 -0.60
N THR A 49 6.50 2.97 -0.21
CA THR A 49 5.74 4.16 0.20
C THR A 49 4.85 4.62 -0.95
N HIS A 50 3.54 4.74 -0.67
CA HIS A 50 2.54 5.06 -1.68
C HIS A 50 1.37 5.83 -1.05
N GLY A 51 0.71 6.67 -1.85
CA GLY A 51 -0.50 7.37 -1.41
C GLY A 51 -1.36 7.89 -2.55
N PRO A 52 -2.68 8.05 -2.34
CA PRO A 52 -3.54 8.75 -3.27
C PRO A 52 -3.32 10.27 -3.19
N GLU A 53 -3.45 10.96 -4.32
CA GLU A 53 -3.71 12.40 -4.29
C GLU A 53 -5.20 12.65 -4.01
N ASN A 54 -5.48 13.83 -3.43
CA ASN A 54 -6.84 14.32 -3.21
C ASN A 54 -7.61 14.34 -4.54
N ASN A 55 -8.79 13.72 -4.55
CA ASN A 55 -9.68 13.78 -5.69
C ASN A 55 -10.30 15.19 -5.77
N ARG A 56 -10.05 15.92 -6.86
CA ARG A 56 -10.59 17.27 -7.11
C ARG A 56 -11.75 17.26 -8.11
N SER A 57 -12.24 16.08 -8.48
CA SER A 57 -13.37 15.92 -9.41
C SER A 57 -14.65 15.56 -8.64
N GLU A 58 -15.79 15.76 -9.31
CA GLU A 58 -17.12 15.35 -8.82
C GLU A 58 -17.38 13.83 -8.97
N LEU A 59 -16.44 13.08 -9.55
CA LEU A 59 -16.60 11.66 -9.86
C LEU A 59 -15.84 10.80 -8.85
N THR A 60 -16.43 9.66 -8.48
CA THR A 60 -15.76 8.67 -7.62
C THR A 60 -14.67 7.92 -8.38
N ARG A 61 -13.44 7.95 -7.85
CA ARG A 61 -12.34 7.09 -8.33
C ARG A 61 -12.47 5.71 -7.71
N ARG A 62 -12.75 4.69 -8.53
CA ARG A 62 -12.81 3.28 -8.09
C ARG A 62 -11.49 2.57 -8.37
N ASN A 63 -11.06 1.73 -7.44
CA ASN A 63 -9.96 0.78 -7.61
C ASN A 63 -10.33 -0.57 -7.00
N VAL A 64 -9.72 -1.64 -7.50
CA VAL A 64 -9.77 -2.97 -6.88
C VAL A 64 -8.36 -3.29 -6.44
N LEU A 65 -8.18 -3.64 -5.16
CA LEU A 65 -6.89 -3.98 -4.58
C LEU A 65 -6.77 -5.50 -4.45
N PHE A 66 -5.76 -6.07 -5.10
CA PHE A 66 -5.35 -7.46 -4.89
C PHE A 66 -4.05 -7.46 -4.09
N GLN A 67 -4.06 -8.12 -2.93
CA GLN A 67 -2.89 -8.27 -2.07
C GLN A 67 -2.42 -9.72 -2.12
N TYR A 68 -1.12 -9.89 -2.33
CA TYR A 68 -0.47 -11.19 -2.40
C TYR A 68 0.62 -11.24 -1.33
N ARG A 69 0.81 -12.42 -0.75
CA ARG A 69 1.90 -12.73 0.18
C ARG A 69 2.41 -14.13 -0.11
N ASP A 70 3.59 -14.47 0.38
CA ASP A 70 4.07 -15.85 0.30
C ASP A 70 3.15 -16.76 1.13
N ALA A 71 2.93 -17.99 0.67
CA ALA A 71 2.09 -18.95 1.39
C ALA A 71 2.70 -19.38 2.74
N SER A 72 4.02 -19.23 2.88
CA SER A 72 4.76 -19.50 4.11
C SER A 72 4.90 -18.28 5.03
N ASP A 73 4.46 -17.09 4.61
CA ASP A 73 4.50 -15.89 5.44
C ASP A 73 3.61 -16.05 6.68
N ILE A 74 4.21 -15.84 7.85
CA ILE A 74 3.53 -15.86 9.14
C ILE A 74 2.95 -14.45 9.41
N PRO A 75 1.68 -14.33 9.86
CA PRO A 75 1.14 -13.05 10.28
C PRO A 75 2.02 -12.39 11.36
N THR A 76 2.32 -11.10 11.19
CA THR A 76 3.04 -10.31 12.21
C THR A 76 2.19 -10.03 13.45
N GLU A 77 0.88 -10.10 13.29
CA GLU A 77 -0.13 -9.93 14.32
C GLU A 77 -1.09 -11.12 14.28
N ASN A 78 -1.69 -11.44 15.42
CA ASN A 78 -2.62 -12.56 15.55
C ASN A 78 -3.99 -12.22 14.92
N VAL A 79 -4.02 -12.03 13.59
CA VAL A 79 -5.18 -11.60 12.79
C VAL A 79 -5.25 -12.36 11.46
N HIS A 80 -6.45 -12.42 10.86
CA HIS A 80 -6.70 -13.02 9.54
C HIS A 80 -6.23 -14.49 9.41
N PHE A 81 -6.62 -15.34 10.37
CA PHE A 81 -6.31 -16.78 10.32
C PHE A 81 -7.05 -17.46 9.18
N THR A 82 -6.33 -18.33 8.49
CA THR A 82 -6.96 -19.46 7.81
C THR A 82 -7.00 -20.58 8.85
N ASP A 83 -8.18 -21.12 9.14
CA ASP A 83 -8.35 -22.23 10.08
C ASP A 83 -7.64 -23.46 9.52
N ARG A 84 -6.35 -23.60 9.83
CA ARG A 84 -5.54 -24.76 9.48
C ARG A 84 -5.06 -25.36 10.80
N PHE A 85 -5.92 -26.25 11.29
CA PHE A 85 -5.69 -27.24 12.33
C PHE A 85 -5.58 -26.67 13.76
N SER A 86 -6.65 -26.93 14.52
CA SER A 86 -6.52 -27.31 15.92
C SER A 86 -5.46 -28.42 16.05
N GLN A 87 -4.36 -28.14 16.72
CA GLN A 87 -3.59 -29.13 17.47
C GLN A 87 -3.26 -28.52 18.84
#